data_AF-A0A2E0TRK7-F1
#
_entry.id   AF-A0A2E0TRK7-F1
#
_cell.length_a   1.000
_cell.length_b   1.000
_cell.length_c   1.000
_cell.angle_alpha   90.00
_cell.angle_beta   90.00
_cell.angle_gamma   90.00
#
_symmetry.space_group_name_H-M   'P 1'
#
loop_
_entity.id
_entity.type
_entity.pdbx_description
1 polymer ?
#
loop_
_entity_poly.entity_id
_entity_poly.type
_entity_poly.pdbx_seq_one_letter_code
_entity_poly.pdbx_strand_id
1 'polypeptide(L)'
;MFRRALLGAGPALLFPCLLAAGCQPDLGECDESAARQIVFRETDGEPLYAGQALVQLHCSSAGSCHSPEAEGSNRGGAPAGLDFGLGLACTSTQDCDEQEEAVERLRANQRKTFDYRHDILRTVEDGSMPPGAAGESARAGFDYFLTATAAGLEDPLPSVEEKEGREILRNWLACGSPVVEQARTPADGGGEAGDDCGMGEVGRCVIAAAAEPPEPNWPSIYERLVEPVCLTCHEPSSPFYGPDSQELDFSSLAMEGDALTAMSGVDAAGSECAGTGQLIVPGDPMASLFYTKLLGTDAVTCGDPMPLDNTDGYPEAILQPIRQWIESLE
;
A
#
# COMPACT_ATOMS: atom_id res chain seq x y z
N MET A 1 29.50 -43.09 80.08
CA MET A 1 29.07 -41.71 80.36
C MET A 1 28.98 -40.95 79.05
N PHE A 2 27.79 -40.40 78.73
CA PHE A 2 27.49 -39.15 78.01
C PHE A 2 28.41 -38.71 76.83
N ARG A 3 27.96 -38.31 75.62
CA ARG A 3 26.71 -37.69 75.14
C ARG A 3 26.62 -37.86 73.60
N ARG A 4 25.38 -38.03 73.10
CA ARG A 4 24.97 -37.76 71.71
C ARG A 4 25.15 -36.27 71.40
N ALA A 5 25.68 -35.94 70.21
CA ALA A 5 25.56 -34.60 69.62
C ALA A 5 24.53 -34.65 68.49
N LEU A 6 23.56 -33.74 68.58
CA LEU A 6 22.37 -33.60 67.75
C LEU A 6 22.66 -32.84 66.45
N LEU A 7 21.83 -33.17 65.46
CA LEU A 7 21.60 -32.47 64.21
C LEU A 7 21.44 -30.94 64.36
N GLY A 8 22.01 -30.20 63.42
CA GLY A 8 21.60 -28.83 63.08
C GLY A 8 21.39 -28.75 61.57
N ALA A 9 20.18 -29.06 61.11
CA ALA A 9 19.74 -28.78 59.75
C ALA A 9 19.40 -27.28 59.66
N GLY A 10 20.23 -26.52 58.95
CA GLY A 10 19.92 -25.12 58.60
C GLY A 10 18.81 -25.08 57.55
N PRO A 11 17.88 -24.12 57.62
CA PRO A 11 16.87 -23.97 56.59
C PRO A 11 17.54 -23.44 55.32
N ALA A 12 17.68 -24.30 54.32
CA ALA A 12 17.98 -23.85 52.97
C ALA A 12 16.77 -23.03 52.49
N LEU A 13 16.92 -21.71 52.48
CA LEU A 13 16.03 -20.77 51.82
C LEU A 13 16.07 -21.07 50.32
N LEU A 14 15.18 -21.95 49.88
CA LEU A 14 14.79 -22.12 48.48
C LEU A 14 14.09 -20.83 48.06
N PHE A 15 14.85 -19.92 47.45
CA PHE A 15 14.30 -18.81 46.68
C PHE A 15 13.60 -19.43 45.46
N PRO A 16 12.26 -19.36 45.34
CA PRO A 16 11.62 -19.76 44.11
C PRO A 16 11.96 -18.68 43.08
N CYS A 17 12.85 -19.00 42.15
CA CYS A 17 12.88 -18.30 40.87
C CYS A 17 11.51 -18.51 40.22
N LEU A 18 10.57 -17.61 40.50
CA LEU A 18 9.43 -17.38 39.62
C LEU A 18 10.03 -16.95 38.28
N LEU A 19 10.23 -17.93 37.40
CA LEU A 19 10.29 -17.69 35.97
C LEU A 19 8.93 -17.10 35.61
N ALA A 20 8.84 -15.77 35.58
CA ALA A 20 7.76 -15.07 34.92
C ALA A 20 7.88 -15.39 33.42
N ALA A 21 7.39 -16.56 33.02
CA ALA A 21 6.88 -16.76 31.68
C ALA A 21 5.69 -15.80 31.57
N GLY A 22 5.96 -14.55 31.20
CA GLY A 22 4.92 -13.58 30.90
C GLY A 22 4.18 -14.11 29.69
N CYS A 23 3.03 -14.76 29.91
CA CYS A 23 2.07 -14.97 28.84
C CYS A 23 1.77 -13.57 28.29
N GLN A 24 2.20 -13.27 27.07
CA GLN A 24 1.70 -12.09 26.37
C GLN A 24 0.17 -12.18 26.37
N PRO A 25 -0.54 -11.08 26.63
CA PRO A 25 -1.99 -11.08 26.59
C PRO A 25 -2.45 -11.62 25.24
N ASP A 26 -3.31 -12.63 25.27
CA ASP A 26 -3.92 -13.18 24.07
C ASP A 26 -4.64 -12.06 23.30
N LEU A 27 -4.55 -12.07 21.96
CA LEU A 27 -5.23 -11.07 21.13
C LEU A 27 -6.76 -11.28 21.10
N GLY A 28 -7.24 -12.36 21.73
CA GLY A 28 -8.63 -12.77 21.75
C GLY A 28 -8.93 -13.80 20.67
N GLU A 29 -10.20 -14.20 20.60
CA GLU A 29 -10.65 -15.16 19.59
C GLU A 29 -10.49 -14.61 18.17
N CYS A 30 -10.19 -15.52 17.25
CA CYS A 30 -10.11 -15.25 15.83
C CYS A 30 -11.47 -15.51 15.17
N ASP A 31 -11.99 -14.51 14.46
CA ASP A 31 -13.04 -14.66 13.46
C ASP A 31 -12.38 -14.80 12.07
N GLU A 32 -12.25 -16.06 11.63
CA GLU A 32 -11.63 -16.43 10.35
C GLU A 32 -12.33 -15.82 9.13
N SER A 33 -13.64 -15.57 9.22
CA SER A 33 -14.41 -14.98 8.12
C SER A 33 -14.11 -13.49 8.02
N ALA A 34 -14.14 -12.77 9.14
CA ALA A 34 -13.83 -11.35 9.18
C ALA A 34 -12.35 -11.07 8.84
N ALA A 35 -11.42 -11.95 9.24
CA ALA A 35 -10.00 -11.81 8.91
C ALA A 35 -9.68 -11.97 7.42
N ARG A 36 -10.60 -12.57 6.64
CA ARG A 36 -10.48 -12.74 5.18
C ARG A 36 -11.44 -11.87 4.39
N GLN A 37 -11.96 -10.81 4.99
CA GLN A 37 -12.70 -9.77 4.26
C GLN A 37 -11.77 -9.16 3.21
N ILE A 38 -12.16 -9.29 1.94
CA ILE A 38 -11.43 -8.71 0.81
C ILE A 38 -11.85 -7.25 0.66
N VAL A 39 -10.85 -6.40 0.45
CA VAL A 39 -10.99 -5.00 0.09
C VAL A 39 -10.16 -4.73 -1.16
N PHE A 40 -10.54 -3.72 -1.92
CA PHE A 40 -9.94 -3.39 -3.20
C PHE A 40 -9.33 -2.01 -3.13
N ARG A 41 -8.09 -1.89 -3.59
CA ARG A 41 -7.46 -0.60 -3.73
C ARG A 41 -8.21 0.22 -4.78
N GLU A 42 -8.60 1.44 -4.46
CA GLU A 42 -9.45 2.27 -5.33
C GLU A 42 -8.82 2.53 -6.70
N THR A 43 -7.50 2.68 -6.73
CA THR A 43 -6.74 3.15 -7.89
C THR A 43 -6.59 2.12 -9.01
N ASP A 44 -6.37 0.86 -8.66
CA ASP A 44 -6.11 -0.23 -9.61
C ASP A 44 -6.94 -1.49 -9.35
N GLY A 45 -7.81 -1.46 -8.34
CA GLY A 45 -8.68 -2.56 -7.99
C GLY A 45 -7.93 -3.75 -7.39
N GLU A 46 -6.70 -3.58 -6.91
CA GLU A 46 -5.96 -4.68 -6.34
C GLU A 46 -6.58 -5.20 -5.03
N PRO A 47 -6.79 -6.52 -4.90
CA PRO A 47 -7.40 -7.11 -3.73
C PRO A 47 -6.38 -7.36 -2.62
N LEU A 48 -6.74 -7.00 -1.39
CA LEU A 48 -6.06 -7.42 -0.17
C LEU A 48 -7.08 -7.87 0.86
N TYR A 49 -6.63 -8.57 1.90
CA TYR A 49 -7.47 -8.69 3.09
C TYR A 49 -7.47 -7.38 3.88
N ALA A 50 -8.58 -7.03 4.54
CA ALA A 50 -8.73 -5.77 5.25
C ALA A 50 -7.58 -5.49 6.25
N GLY A 51 -7.17 -6.49 7.05
CA GLY A 51 -6.03 -6.32 7.96
C GLY A 51 -4.67 -6.22 7.25
N GLN A 52 -4.49 -6.89 6.11
CA GLN A 52 -3.31 -6.75 5.25
C GLN A 52 -3.25 -5.34 4.65
N ALA A 53 -4.39 -4.82 4.19
CA ALA A 53 -4.52 -3.46 3.67
C ALA A 53 -4.22 -2.41 4.75
N LEU A 54 -4.71 -2.57 5.99
CA LEU A 54 -4.44 -1.64 7.10
C LEU A 54 -2.94 -1.51 7.44
N VAL A 55 -2.17 -2.58 7.25
CA VAL A 55 -0.70 -2.53 7.43
C VAL A 55 -0.02 -1.79 6.27
N GLN A 56 -0.62 -1.77 5.07
CA GLN A 56 -0.10 -1.04 3.90
C GLN A 56 -0.56 0.42 3.83
N LEU A 57 -1.79 0.72 4.25
CA LEU A 57 -2.53 2.00 4.14
C LEU A 57 -1.83 3.21 4.77
N HIS A 58 -0.81 2.99 5.59
CA HIS A 58 -0.14 4.04 6.34
C HIS A 58 1.35 4.18 5.97
N CYS A 59 1.79 3.50 4.91
CA CYS A 59 3.21 3.29 4.64
C CYS A 59 3.55 3.12 3.14
N SER A 60 2.68 3.69 2.28
CA SER A 60 2.58 3.48 0.84
C SER A 60 2.28 2.03 0.42
N SER A 61 1.71 1.86 -0.77
CA SER A 61 1.61 0.58 -1.46
C SER A 61 2.97 -0.14 -1.42
N ALA A 62 2.96 -1.41 -0.97
CA ALA A 62 4.03 -2.42 -0.92
C ALA A 62 5.49 -2.06 -0.52
N GLY A 63 5.90 -0.79 -0.35
CA GLY A 63 7.29 -0.38 -0.57
C GLY A 63 7.97 0.59 0.41
N SER A 64 7.29 1.41 1.23
CA SER A 64 7.97 2.64 1.68
C SER A 64 7.99 2.95 3.19
N CYS A 65 7.89 1.94 4.05
CA CYS A 65 8.51 2.04 5.39
C CYS A 65 8.72 0.71 6.11
N HIS A 66 7.94 -0.32 5.79
CA HIS A 66 8.12 -1.68 6.30
C HIS A 66 8.63 -2.66 5.24
N SER A 67 9.21 -2.16 4.14
CA SER A 67 9.93 -2.99 3.17
C SER A 67 11.38 -3.22 3.65
N PRO A 68 11.98 -4.38 3.34
CA PRO A 68 13.39 -4.64 3.65
C PRO A 68 14.35 -3.73 2.86
N GLU A 69 13.91 -3.15 1.75
CA GLU A 69 14.62 -2.19 0.92
C GLU A 69 14.49 -0.74 1.41
N ALA A 70 13.61 -0.47 2.40
CA ALA A 70 13.37 0.87 2.92
C ALA A 70 14.54 1.41 3.76
N GLU A 71 15.18 2.48 3.25
CA GLU A 71 16.29 3.20 3.89
C GLU A 71 15.98 4.68 4.15
N GLY A 72 16.67 5.29 5.12
CA GLY A 72 16.62 6.74 5.35
C GLY A 72 15.21 7.29 5.64
N SER A 73 14.82 8.34 4.90
CA SER A 73 13.48 8.94 4.98
C SER A 73 12.36 8.00 4.54
N ASN A 74 12.67 7.06 3.64
CA ASN A 74 11.73 6.06 3.12
C ASN A 74 11.47 4.94 4.13
N ARG A 75 11.98 5.04 5.37
CA ARG A 75 11.63 4.15 6.46
C ARG A 75 10.59 4.74 7.40
N GLY A 76 10.19 6.02 7.25
CA GLY A 76 9.00 6.59 7.88
C GLY A 76 8.88 6.41 9.42
N GLY A 77 10.00 6.28 10.14
CA GLY A 77 10.00 6.00 11.58
C GLY A 77 9.92 4.52 11.97
N ALA A 78 9.80 3.60 11.01
CA ALA A 78 9.82 2.15 11.26
C ALA A 78 11.24 1.67 11.65
N PRO A 79 11.40 0.92 12.75
CA PRO A 79 12.69 0.39 13.16
C PRO A 79 13.34 -0.54 12.12
N ALA A 80 14.67 -0.52 12.06
CA ALA A 80 15.46 -1.49 11.28
C ALA A 80 15.10 -2.93 11.68
N GLY A 81 14.83 -3.79 10.70
CA GLY A 81 14.49 -5.20 10.91
C GLY A 81 13.02 -5.49 11.22
N LEU A 82 12.14 -4.49 11.29
CA LEU A 82 10.67 -4.67 11.33
C LEU A 82 10.05 -4.54 9.94
N ASP A 83 10.60 -5.31 9.01
CA ASP A 83 10.13 -5.37 7.63
C ASP A 83 8.96 -6.35 7.55
N PHE A 84 7.77 -5.82 7.30
CA PHE A 84 6.52 -6.57 7.19
C PHE A 84 6.01 -6.68 5.76
N GLY A 85 6.60 -5.99 4.78
CA GLY A 85 6.13 -5.85 3.39
C GLY A 85 5.15 -6.93 2.90
N LEU A 86 3.86 -6.62 2.99
CA LEU A 86 2.75 -7.54 2.68
C LEU A 86 2.14 -7.30 1.30
N GLY A 87 2.87 -6.63 0.40
CA GLY A 87 2.45 -6.45 -1.00
C GLY A 87 2.25 -7.80 -1.69
N LEU A 88 1.39 -7.83 -2.70
CA LEU A 88 1.14 -9.04 -3.49
C LEU A 88 2.47 -9.61 -4.02
N ALA A 89 2.58 -10.92 -4.03
CA ALA A 89 3.73 -11.59 -4.66
C ALA A 89 3.69 -11.44 -6.18
N CYS A 90 2.48 -11.33 -6.75
CA CYS A 90 2.28 -11.07 -8.17
C CYS A 90 0.94 -10.36 -8.41
N THR A 91 0.91 -9.53 -9.44
CA THR A 91 -0.26 -8.80 -9.93
C THR A 91 -0.55 -9.23 -11.37
N SER A 92 -1.73 -8.89 -11.89
CA SER A 92 -2.13 -9.27 -13.25
C SER A 92 -1.30 -8.66 -14.37
N THR A 93 -0.44 -7.69 -14.07
CA THR A 93 0.50 -7.10 -15.02
C THR A 93 1.78 -7.92 -15.19
N GLN A 94 1.98 -8.95 -14.37
CA GLN A 94 3.19 -9.77 -14.33
C GLN A 94 2.87 -11.25 -14.63
N ASP A 95 3.86 -11.98 -15.16
CA ASP A 95 3.77 -13.43 -15.31
C ASP A 95 3.93 -14.10 -13.93
N CYS A 96 2.80 -14.44 -13.31
CA CYS A 96 2.78 -15.02 -11.96
C CYS A 96 3.29 -16.46 -11.88
N ASP A 97 3.52 -17.13 -13.01
CA ASP A 97 3.96 -18.52 -13.05
C ASP A 97 5.45 -18.67 -12.70
N GLU A 98 6.23 -17.57 -12.68
CA GLU A 98 7.68 -17.57 -12.39
C GLU A 98 8.06 -16.85 -11.08
N GLN A 99 7.09 -16.49 -10.22
CA GLN A 99 7.29 -15.61 -9.06
C GLN A 99 7.55 -16.34 -7.72
N GLU A 100 8.31 -17.43 -7.73
CA GLU A 100 8.59 -18.24 -6.53
C GLU A 100 9.27 -17.41 -5.42
N GLU A 101 10.25 -16.58 -5.76
CA GLU A 101 10.99 -15.75 -4.79
C GLU A 101 10.09 -14.68 -4.13
N ALA A 102 9.20 -14.07 -4.92
CA ALA A 102 8.26 -13.07 -4.41
C ALA A 102 7.24 -13.69 -3.43
N VAL A 103 6.79 -14.91 -3.72
CA VAL A 103 5.92 -15.69 -2.84
C VAL A 103 6.63 -16.08 -1.55
N GLU A 104 7.87 -16.56 -1.64
CA GLU A 104 8.67 -16.90 -0.45
C GLU A 104 8.91 -15.67 0.45
N ARG A 105 9.22 -14.52 -0.16
CA ARG A 105 9.35 -13.22 0.53
C ARG A 105 8.05 -12.87 1.26
N LEU A 106 6.90 -12.88 0.57
CA LEU A 106 5.61 -12.54 1.17
C LEU A 106 5.28 -13.45 2.35
N ARG A 107 5.52 -14.76 2.25
CA ARG A 107 5.28 -15.69 3.36
C ARG A 107 6.24 -15.50 4.53
N ALA A 108 7.50 -15.16 4.27
CA ALA A 108 8.45 -14.81 5.33
C ALA A 108 7.98 -13.57 6.09
N ASN A 109 7.51 -12.56 5.35
CA ASN A 109 6.99 -11.32 5.91
C ASN A 109 5.67 -11.54 6.67
N GLN A 110 4.76 -12.36 6.15
CA GLN A 110 3.53 -12.76 6.85
C GLN A 110 3.82 -13.45 8.19
N ARG A 111 4.76 -14.41 8.22
CA ARG A 111 5.17 -15.07 9.47
C ARG A 111 5.76 -14.09 10.47
N LYS A 112 6.61 -13.18 9.99
CA LYS A 112 7.21 -12.13 10.82
C LYS A 112 6.13 -11.20 11.37
N THR A 113 5.17 -10.77 10.57
CA THR A 113 4.04 -9.96 11.03
C THR A 113 3.27 -10.68 12.14
N PHE A 114 3.01 -11.98 11.96
CA PHE A 114 2.36 -12.78 13.00
C PHE A 114 3.23 -12.92 14.26
N ASP A 115 4.54 -13.12 14.14
CA ASP A 115 5.46 -13.19 15.28
C ASP A 115 5.48 -11.89 16.09
N TYR A 116 5.35 -10.74 15.43
CA TYR A 116 5.31 -9.40 16.02
C TYR A 116 3.90 -8.88 16.36
N ARG A 117 2.86 -9.70 16.19
CA ARG A 117 1.44 -9.29 16.32
C ARG A 117 1.10 -8.49 17.58
N HIS A 118 1.63 -8.89 18.73
CA HIS A 118 1.37 -8.20 20.01
C HIS A 118 2.03 -6.82 20.06
N ASP A 119 3.23 -6.69 19.48
CA ASP A 119 3.94 -5.42 19.42
C ASP A 119 3.27 -4.48 18.42
N ILE A 120 2.87 -4.99 17.24
CA ILE A 120 2.12 -4.22 16.23
C ILE A 120 0.85 -3.63 16.86
N LEU A 121 -0.02 -4.47 17.44
CA LEU A 121 -1.26 -3.98 18.02
C LEU A 121 -1.00 -2.98 19.16
N ARG A 122 -0.02 -3.26 20.04
CA ARG A 122 0.34 -2.34 21.13
C ARG A 122 0.75 -0.96 20.60
N THR A 123 1.58 -0.91 19.55
CA THR A 123 2.03 0.37 18.98
C THR A 123 0.90 1.17 18.31
N VAL A 124 -0.12 0.48 17.80
CA VAL A 124 -1.32 1.13 17.29
C VAL A 124 -2.21 1.63 18.43
N GLU A 125 -2.39 0.83 19.47
CA GLU A 125 -3.22 1.20 20.63
C GLU A 125 -2.63 2.35 21.46
N ASP A 126 -1.30 2.42 21.57
CA ASP A 126 -0.61 3.50 22.27
C ASP A 126 -0.35 4.74 21.41
N GLY A 127 -0.69 4.67 20.12
CA GLY A 127 -0.56 5.77 19.16
C GLY A 127 0.86 6.08 18.73
N SER A 128 1.83 5.19 18.99
CA SER A 128 3.19 5.33 18.45
C SER A 128 3.28 4.98 16.97
N MET A 129 2.32 4.21 16.45
CA MET A 129 2.17 3.90 15.03
C MET A 129 0.72 4.09 14.57
N PRO A 130 0.46 4.77 13.44
CA PRO A 130 1.42 5.53 12.63
C PRO A 130 2.04 6.72 13.41
N PRO A 131 3.31 7.09 13.16
CA PRO A 131 4.02 8.05 14.00
C PRO A 131 3.71 9.51 13.64
N GLY A 132 2.82 10.17 14.40
CA GLY A 132 2.58 11.62 14.35
C GLY A 132 2.46 12.18 12.93
N ALA A 133 3.14 13.31 12.66
CA ALA A 133 3.10 13.96 11.35
C ALA A 133 3.60 13.06 10.18
N ALA A 134 4.53 12.14 10.42
CA ALA A 134 4.97 11.20 9.38
C ALA A 134 3.88 10.18 9.04
N GLY A 135 3.14 9.71 10.06
CA GLY A 135 1.95 8.89 9.88
C GLY A 135 0.79 9.65 9.24
N GLU A 136 0.60 10.93 9.56
CA GLU A 136 -0.40 11.80 8.93
C GLU A 136 -0.08 12.05 7.45
N SER A 137 1.18 12.37 7.10
CA SER A 137 1.61 12.53 5.70
C SER A 137 1.47 11.23 4.89
N ALA A 138 1.80 10.08 5.50
CA ALA A 138 1.59 8.78 4.87
C ALA A 138 0.12 8.35 4.79
N ARG A 139 -0.82 9.13 5.34
CA ARG A 139 -2.27 8.92 5.22
C ARG A 139 -2.93 9.90 4.28
N ALA A 140 -2.46 11.14 4.28
CA ALA A 140 -2.90 12.18 3.34
C ALA A 140 -2.53 11.83 1.90
N GLY A 141 -1.49 11.01 1.70
CA GLY A 141 -0.97 10.68 0.39
C GLY A 141 -1.34 9.31 -0.19
N PHE A 142 -2.14 8.42 0.41
CA PHE A 142 -2.23 7.06 -0.13
C PHE A 142 -3.59 6.38 -0.08
N ASP A 143 -3.74 5.45 -1.02
CA ASP A 143 -4.93 4.74 -1.49
C ASP A 143 -6.00 4.43 -0.45
N TYR A 144 -7.25 4.75 -0.79
CA TYR A 144 -8.40 4.19 -0.11
C TYR A 144 -8.58 2.74 -0.55
N PHE A 145 -8.84 1.87 0.43
CA PHE A 145 -9.33 0.53 0.17
C PHE A 145 -10.83 0.54 0.33
N LEU A 146 -11.54 0.11 -0.71
CA LEU A 146 -12.98 0.06 -0.73
C LEU A 146 -13.45 -1.37 -0.44
N THR A 147 -14.49 -1.48 0.37
CA THR A 147 -15.19 -2.74 0.59
C THR A 147 -16.10 -3.03 -0.60
N ALA A 148 -16.03 -4.26 -1.12
CA ALA A 148 -16.99 -4.71 -2.12
C ALA A 148 -18.36 -4.98 -1.48
N THR A 149 -19.38 -4.33 -2.03
CA THR A 149 -20.80 -4.54 -1.72
C THR A 149 -21.49 -5.15 -2.93
N ALA A 150 -22.75 -5.56 -2.78
CA ALA A 150 -23.56 -6.02 -3.90
C ALA A 150 -23.87 -4.90 -4.92
N ALA A 151 -23.60 -3.64 -4.58
CA ALA A 151 -23.83 -2.47 -5.43
C ALA A 151 -22.54 -1.91 -6.08
N GLY A 152 -21.36 -2.33 -5.61
CA GLY A 152 -20.08 -1.87 -6.13
C GLY A 152 -19.02 -1.76 -5.04
N LEU A 153 -17.96 -1.00 -5.28
CA LEU A 153 -16.97 -0.61 -4.29
C LEU A 153 -17.44 0.70 -3.63
N GLU A 154 -17.82 0.68 -2.35
CA GLU A 154 -18.56 1.82 -1.77
C GLU A 154 -17.97 2.34 -0.44
N ASP A 155 -17.61 1.46 0.49
CA ASP A 155 -17.23 1.88 1.84
C ASP A 155 -15.69 1.90 2.02
N PRO A 156 -15.09 3.06 2.35
CA PRO A 156 -13.67 3.13 2.65
C PRO A 156 -13.35 2.33 3.91
N LEU A 157 -12.22 1.64 3.88
CA LEU A 157 -11.73 0.85 4.99
C LEU A 157 -11.44 1.76 6.20
N PRO A 158 -12.06 1.53 7.37
CA PRO A 158 -11.85 2.35 8.55
C PRO A 158 -10.39 2.32 8.99
N SER A 159 -9.82 3.47 9.35
CA SER A 159 -8.39 3.54 9.68
C SER A 159 -8.05 2.87 11.01
N VAL A 160 -6.76 2.55 11.22
CA VAL A 160 -6.28 1.96 12.49
C VAL A 160 -6.34 2.90 13.70
N GLU A 161 -6.72 4.17 13.53
CA GLU A 161 -6.97 5.06 14.68
C GLU A 161 -8.41 4.92 15.19
N GLU A 162 -9.31 4.53 14.30
CA GLU A 162 -10.70 4.28 14.61
C GLU A 162 -10.84 2.95 15.37
N LYS A 163 -11.92 2.85 16.17
CA LYS A 163 -12.17 1.62 16.93
C LYS A 163 -12.41 0.43 15.99
N GLU A 164 -13.09 0.66 14.87
CA GLU A 164 -13.42 -0.37 13.90
C GLU A 164 -12.18 -0.89 13.17
N GLY A 165 -11.34 0.00 12.63
CA GLY A 165 -10.08 -0.41 11.99
C GLY A 165 -9.12 -1.12 12.95
N ARG A 166 -9.05 -0.72 14.22
CA ARG A 166 -8.28 -1.47 15.24
C ARG A 166 -8.81 -2.85 15.49
N GLU A 167 -10.13 -3.04 15.49
CA GLU A 167 -10.73 -4.35 15.68
C GLU A 167 -10.46 -5.26 14.47
N ILE A 168 -10.52 -4.72 13.26
CA ILE A 168 -10.13 -5.43 12.02
C ILE A 168 -8.67 -5.88 12.13
N LEU A 169 -7.75 -4.98 12.51
CA LEU A 169 -6.34 -5.29 12.68
C LEU A 169 -6.13 -6.35 13.77
N ARG A 170 -6.74 -6.19 14.95
CA ARG A 170 -6.65 -7.15 16.07
C ARG A 170 -7.11 -8.54 15.62
N ASN A 171 -8.27 -8.64 14.99
CA ASN A 171 -8.82 -9.91 14.53
C ASN A 171 -7.91 -10.57 13.49
N TRP A 172 -7.45 -9.80 12.50
CA TRP A 172 -6.54 -10.29 11.47
C TRP A 172 -5.22 -10.82 12.06
N LEU A 173 -4.62 -10.08 13.00
CA LEU A 173 -3.43 -10.50 13.76
C LEU A 173 -3.68 -11.76 14.61
N ALA A 174 -4.86 -11.90 15.20
CA ALA A 174 -5.26 -13.10 15.96
C ALA A 174 -5.43 -14.33 15.05
N CYS A 175 -5.85 -14.12 13.81
CA CYS A 175 -6.10 -15.17 12.81
C CYS A 175 -4.86 -15.61 12.01
N GLY A 176 -3.66 -15.31 12.49
CA GLY A 176 -2.44 -15.71 11.78
C GLY A 176 -2.02 -14.73 10.69
N SER A 177 -2.60 -13.53 10.59
CA SER A 177 -2.26 -12.55 9.56
C SER A 177 -2.36 -13.11 8.13
N PRO A 178 -3.53 -13.65 7.72
CA PRO A 178 -3.68 -14.19 6.37
C PRO A 178 -3.40 -13.12 5.30
N VAL A 179 -2.91 -13.53 4.13
CA VAL A 179 -2.59 -12.63 3.01
C VAL A 179 -3.25 -13.10 1.71
N VAL A 180 -3.68 -12.15 0.89
CA VAL A 180 -3.84 -12.37 -0.56
C VAL A 180 -2.43 -12.40 -1.14
N GLU A 181 -2.11 -13.46 -1.87
CA GLU A 181 -0.77 -13.63 -2.44
C GLU A 181 -0.69 -13.12 -3.88
N GLN A 182 -1.78 -13.29 -4.64
CA GLN A 182 -1.81 -12.99 -6.07
C GLN A 182 -3.13 -12.38 -6.48
N ALA A 183 -3.10 -11.51 -7.49
CA ALA A 183 -4.28 -10.96 -8.11
C ALA A 183 -4.31 -11.21 -9.63
N ARG A 184 -5.51 -11.45 -10.17
CA ARG A 184 -5.75 -11.54 -11.62
C ARG A 184 -6.84 -10.57 -12.05
N THR A 185 -6.79 -10.07 -13.28
CA THR A 185 -7.94 -9.31 -13.80
C THR A 185 -9.14 -10.24 -14.00
N PRO A 186 -10.38 -9.70 -14.06
CA PRO A 186 -11.54 -10.48 -14.47
C PRO A 186 -11.36 -11.17 -15.85
N ALA A 187 -10.61 -10.54 -16.76
CA ALA A 187 -10.34 -11.11 -18.09
C ALA A 187 -9.46 -12.38 -18.02
N ASP A 188 -8.49 -12.41 -17.10
CA ASP A 188 -7.54 -13.52 -16.94
C ASP A 188 -8.01 -14.58 -15.94
N GLY A 189 -8.81 -14.18 -14.96
CA GLY A 189 -9.33 -15.03 -13.88
C GLY A 189 -10.67 -15.71 -14.22
N GLY A 190 -11.43 -15.19 -15.19
CA GLY A 190 -12.68 -15.80 -15.65
C GLY A 190 -13.83 -15.78 -14.64
N GLY A 191 -13.86 -14.77 -13.75
CA GLY A 191 -14.86 -14.61 -12.68
C GLY A 191 -15.07 -13.15 -12.28
N GLU A 192 -15.82 -12.94 -11.19
CA GLU A 192 -16.15 -11.62 -10.65
C GLU A 192 -15.10 -11.15 -9.64
N ALA A 193 -15.04 -9.84 -9.38
CA ALA A 193 -14.12 -9.28 -8.39
C ALA A 193 -14.31 -9.94 -7.02
N GLY A 194 -13.23 -10.41 -6.40
CA GLY A 194 -13.26 -11.10 -5.10
C GLY A 194 -13.37 -12.63 -5.20
N ASP A 195 -13.67 -13.17 -6.38
CA ASP A 195 -13.64 -14.61 -6.61
C ASP A 195 -12.21 -15.15 -6.50
N ASP A 196 -12.11 -16.46 -6.23
CA ASP A 196 -10.84 -17.17 -6.28
C ASP A 196 -10.45 -17.43 -7.75
N CYS A 197 -9.26 -16.98 -8.16
CA CYS A 197 -8.75 -17.16 -9.53
C CYS A 197 -8.04 -18.51 -9.78
N GLY A 198 -8.05 -19.45 -8.83
CA GLY A 198 -7.71 -20.85 -9.09
C GLY A 198 -6.23 -21.15 -9.31
N MET A 199 -5.32 -20.23 -8.96
CA MET A 199 -3.87 -20.44 -9.02
C MET A 199 -3.24 -20.51 -7.62
N GLY A 200 -2.38 -21.52 -7.41
CA GLY A 200 -1.46 -21.64 -6.27
C GLY A 200 -1.84 -22.70 -5.23
N GLU A 201 -0.94 -23.66 -4.96
CA GLU A 201 -1.11 -24.65 -3.88
C GLU A 201 -0.97 -24.03 -2.46
N VAL A 202 -0.51 -22.77 -2.34
CA VAL A 202 0.10 -22.30 -1.09
C VAL A 202 -0.32 -20.87 -0.64
N GLY A 203 -1.33 -20.25 -1.28
CA GLY A 203 -2.06 -19.05 -0.83
C GLY A 203 -3.24 -18.64 -1.74
N ARG A 204 -4.08 -17.66 -1.35
CA ARG A 204 -5.30 -17.30 -2.12
C ARG A 204 -4.99 -16.34 -3.27
N CYS A 205 -5.36 -16.73 -4.48
CA CYS A 205 -5.46 -15.88 -5.65
C CYS A 205 -6.84 -15.19 -5.62
N VAL A 206 -6.91 -13.88 -5.84
CA VAL A 206 -8.18 -13.14 -5.89
C VAL A 206 -8.33 -12.39 -7.20
N ILE A 207 -9.52 -12.48 -7.81
CA ILE A 207 -9.84 -11.66 -8.98
C ILE A 207 -9.95 -10.19 -8.53
N ALA A 208 -9.12 -9.33 -9.11
CA ALA A 208 -9.12 -7.89 -8.88
C ALA A 208 -10.44 -7.26 -9.33
N ALA A 209 -10.80 -6.16 -8.68
CA ALA A 209 -11.83 -5.30 -9.23
C ALA A 209 -11.29 -4.63 -10.49
N ALA A 210 -12.13 -4.43 -11.50
CA ALA A 210 -11.75 -3.51 -12.56
C ALA A 210 -11.73 -2.11 -11.94
N ALA A 211 -10.55 -1.46 -11.92
CA ALA A 211 -10.51 -0.02 -11.71
C ALA A 211 -11.42 0.63 -12.74
N GLU A 212 -12.38 1.45 -12.28
CA GLU A 212 -13.30 2.09 -13.20
C GLU A 212 -12.52 3.10 -14.03
N PRO A 213 -12.39 2.91 -15.36
CA PRO A 213 -11.55 3.77 -16.16
C PRO A 213 -12.12 5.19 -16.19
N PRO A 214 -11.30 6.25 -16.22
CA PRO A 214 -11.81 7.60 -16.40
C PRO A 214 -12.59 7.72 -17.70
N GLU A 215 -13.58 8.60 -17.72
CA GLU A 215 -14.14 9.08 -18.98
C GLU A 215 -13.08 9.93 -19.73
N PRO A 216 -13.16 10.05 -21.07
CA PRO A 216 -12.18 10.82 -21.86
C PRO A 216 -12.39 12.34 -21.72
N ASN A 217 -12.37 12.83 -20.49
CA ASN A 217 -12.45 14.24 -20.14
C ASN A 217 -11.62 14.52 -18.88
N TRP A 218 -11.11 15.75 -18.77
CA TRP A 218 -10.29 16.16 -17.63
C TRP A 218 -10.98 15.98 -16.26
N PRO A 219 -12.27 16.31 -16.05
CA PRO A 219 -12.92 16.08 -14.76
C PRO A 219 -12.77 14.63 -14.27
N SER A 220 -13.09 13.67 -15.13
CA SER A 220 -13.02 12.27 -14.76
C SER A 220 -11.58 11.76 -14.62
N ILE A 221 -10.65 12.23 -15.45
CA ILE A 221 -9.22 11.91 -15.32
C ILE A 221 -8.66 12.49 -14.01
N TYR A 222 -9.07 13.70 -13.64
CA TYR A 222 -8.64 14.32 -12.40
C TYR A 222 -9.15 13.55 -11.19
N GLU A 223 -10.46 13.31 -11.12
CA GLU A 223 -11.13 12.60 -10.02
C GLU A 223 -10.63 11.16 -9.86
N ARG A 224 -10.40 10.43 -10.98
CA ARG A 224 -10.05 9.00 -10.93
C ARG A 224 -8.56 8.69 -10.94
N LEU A 225 -7.70 9.66 -11.27
CA LEU A 225 -6.26 9.43 -11.36
C LEU A 225 -5.43 10.53 -10.69
N VAL A 226 -5.62 11.79 -11.07
CA VAL A 226 -4.72 12.87 -10.60
C VAL A 226 -4.89 13.12 -9.11
N GLU A 227 -6.13 13.24 -8.64
CA GLU A 227 -6.45 13.48 -7.24
C GLU A 227 -6.04 12.30 -6.34
N PRO A 228 -6.46 11.04 -6.59
CA PRO A 228 -6.13 9.94 -5.69
C PRO A 228 -4.68 9.48 -5.76
N VAL A 229 -3.98 9.66 -6.90
CA VAL A 229 -2.65 9.08 -7.11
C VAL A 229 -1.54 10.11 -7.24
N CYS A 230 -1.76 11.17 -8.02
CA CYS A 230 -0.70 12.10 -8.35
C CYS A 230 -0.46 13.12 -7.24
N LEU A 231 -1.52 13.63 -6.58
CA LEU A 231 -1.42 14.65 -5.53
C LEU A 231 -0.41 14.29 -4.43
N THR A 232 -0.36 13.02 -4.05
CA THR A 232 0.57 12.43 -3.08
C THR A 232 2.02 12.89 -3.24
N CYS A 233 2.48 12.90 -4.49
CA CYS A 233 3.84 13.32 -4.82
C CYS A 233 3.84 14.77 -5.30
N HIS A 234 2.77 15.19 -5.98
CA HIS A 234 2.57 16.48 -6.61
C HIS A 234 1.88 17.50 -5.71
N GLU A 235 2.41 17.73 -4.50
CA GLU A 235 1.96 18.80 -3.60
C GLU A 235 3.13 19.37 -2.76
N PRO A 236 3.10 20.65 -2.33
CA PRO A 236 4.21 21.27 -1.61
C PRO A 236 4.49 20.66 -0.24
N SER A 237 3.51 19.93 0.32
CA SER A 237 3.68 19.24 1.59
C SER A 237 4.34 17.86 1.43
N SER A 238 4.44 17.36 0.20
CA SER A 238 5.03 16.06 -0.10
C SER A 238 6.54 16.07 0.14
N PRO A 239 7.13 15.02 0.74
CA PRO A 239 8.58 14.89 0.86
C PRO A 239 9.29 14.76 -0.50
N PHE A 240 8.54 14.49 -1.57
CA PHE A 240 9.03 14.40 -2.95
C PHE A 240 8.96 15.72 -3.71
N TYR A 241 8.45 16.80 -3.09
CA TYR A 241 8.32 18.12 -3.72
C TYR A 241 9.58 18.97 -3.52
N GLY A 242 10.10 19.54 -4.60
CA GLY A 242 11.24 20.46 -4.55
C GLY A 242 12.06 20.56 -5.83
N PRO A 243 13.00 21.52 -5.90
CA PRO A 243 13.74 21.88 -7.11
C PRO A 243 14.68 20.78 -7.63
N ASP A 244 15.10 19.88 -6.74
CA ASP A 244 15.95 18.73 -7.08
C ASP A 244 15.13 17.48 -7.44
N SER A 245 13.80 17.59 -7.46
CA SER A 245 12.85 16.49 -7.64
C SER A 245 11.73 16.94 -8.60
N GLN A 246 10.49 16.98 -8.12
CA GLN A 246 9.34 17.45 -8.89
C GLN A 246 8.80 18.77 -8.28
N GLU A 247 8.44 19.74 -9.12
CA GLU A 247 7.87 21.04 -8.71
C GLU A 247 6.45 21.26 -9.27
N LEU A 248 5.81 20.20 -9.77
CA LEU A 248 4.43 20.25 -10.23
C LEU A 248 3.52 20.08 -9.01
N ASP A 249 2.76 21.12 -8.69
CA ASP A 249 1.82 21.18 -7.57
C ASP A 249 0.39 21.05 -8.09
N PHE A 250 -0.32 19.98 -7.72
CA PHE A 250 -1.74 19.79 -7.95
C PHE A 250 -2.61 20.23 -6.76
N SER A 251 -2.05 20.46 -5.57
CA SER A 251 -2.78 20.77 -4.32
C SER A 251 -3.26 22.22 -4.19
N SER A 252 -2.54 23.18 -4.77
CA SER A 252 -3.02 24.57 -4.85
C SER A 252 -4.13 24.76 -5.89
N LEU A 253 -4.56 23.66 -6.54
CA LEU A 253 -5.43 23.61 -7.71
C LEU A 253 -6.77 22.94 -7.40
N ALA A 254 -7.32 23.17 -6.19
CA ALA A 254 -8.62 22.67 -5.70
C ALA A 254 -9.85 23.09 -6.54
N MET A 255 -9.64 23.64 -7.74
CA MET A 255 -10.61 23.67 -8.82
C MET A 255 -9.99 22.97 -10.04
N GLU A 256 -10.64 21.89 -10.47
CA GLU A 256 -10.34 21.04 -11.63
C GLU A 256 -9.72 21.79 -12.84
N GLY A 257 -10.17 23.01 -13.17
CA GLY A 257 -9.66 23.80 -14.29
C GLY A 257 -8.24 24.39 -14.12
N ASP A 258 -7.77 24.57 -12.89
CA ASP A 258 -6.47 25.18 -12.61
C ASP A 258 -5.33 24.15 -12.76
N ALA A 259 -5.59 22.87 -12.45
CA ALA A 259 -4.69 21.73 -12.72
C ALA A 259 -4.43 21.54 -14.21
N LEU A 260 -5.47 21.59 -15.03
CA LEU A 260 -5.31 21.55 -16.47
C LEU A 260 -4.51 22.75 -16.99
N THR A 261 -4.75 23.94 -16.44
CA THR A 261 -4.03 25.16 -16.83
C THR A 261 -2.54 25.09 -16.48
N ALA A 262 -2.19 24.47 -15.35
CA ALA A 262 -0.81 24.27 -14.94
C ALA A 262 -0.03 23.25 -15.82
N MET A 263 -0.73 22.46 -16.63
CA MET A 263 -0.14 21.42 -17.48
C MET A 263 -0.21 21.72 -18.98
N SER A 264 -1.29 22.32 -19.45
CA SER A 264 -1.55 22.49 -20.88
C SER A 264 -0.59 23.50 -21.52
N GLY A 265 0.25 23.03 -22.44
CA GLY A 265 1.25 23.84 -23.13
C GLY A 265 2.37 24.37 -22.23
N VAL A 266 2.52 23.82 -21.03
CA VAL A 266 3.56 24.22 -20.07
C VAL A 266 4.81 23.37 -20.28
N ASP A 267 5.97 24.02 -20.43
CA ASP A 267 7.25 23.33 -20.56
C ASP A 267 7.64 22.64 -19.24
N ALA A 268 8.26 21.47 -19.33
CA ALA A 268 8.79 20.82 -18.14
C ALA A 268 9.90 21.66 -17.48
N ALA A 269 9.81 21.80 -16.16
CA ALA A 269 10.66 22.68 -15.36
C ALA A 269 11.65 21.95 -14.43
N GLY A 270 11.45 20.65 -14.18
CA GLY A 270 12.33 19.85 -13.32
C GLY A 270 13.75 19.78 -13.86
N SER A 271 14.74 19.69 -12.96
CA SER A 271 16.17 19.74 -13.29
C SER A 271 16.60 18.73 -14.36
N GLU A 272 15.94 17.57 -14.42
CA GLU A 272 16.21 16.51 -15.41
C GLU A 272 15.43 16.67 -16.73
N CYS A 273 14.34 17.44 -16.73
CA CYS A 273 13.41 17.59 -17.84
C CYS A 273 13.34 19.03 -18.40
N ALA A 274 14.15 19.95 -17.88
CA ALA A 274 14.10 21.35 -18.30
C ALA A 274 14.33 21.50 -19.81
N GLY A 275 13.29 21.91 -20.53
CA GLY A 275 13.32 22.12 -21.98
C GLY A 275 13.27 20.86 -22.85
N THR A 276 12.91 19.70 -22.31
CA THR A 276 12.81 18.43 -23.07
C THR A 276 11.42 18.19 -23.68
N GLY A 277 10.40 18.93 -23.26
CA GLY A 277 9.03 18.80 -23.76
C GLY A 277 8.02 19.59 -22.94
N GLN A 278 6.74 19.44 -23.30
CA GLN A 278 5.61 20.03 -22.59
C GLN A 278 4.86 18.98 -21.78
N LEU A 279 4.25 19.38 -20.67
CA LEU A 279 3.47 18.50 -19.82
C LEU A 279 2.28 17.92 -20.58
N ILE A 280 1.48 18.76 -21.24
CA ILE A 280 0.45 18.34 -22.19
C ILE A 280 0.60 19.13 -23.50
N VAL A 281 0.67 18.40 -24.60
CA VAL A 281 0.62 18.91 -25.98
C VAL A 281 -0.77 18.61 -26.56
N PRO A 282 -1.63 19.63 -26.77
CA PRO A 282 -2.94 19.42 -27.38
C PRO A 282 -2.86 18.66 -28.70
N GLY A 283 -3.68 17.62 -28.85
CA GLY A 283 -3.75 16.80 -30.05
C GLY A 283 -2.62 15.77 -30.22
N ASP A 284 -1.60 15.75 -29.35
CA ASP A 284 -0.47 14.81 -29.45
C ASP A 284 -0.12 14.16 -28.09
N PRO A 285 -0.74 13.00 -27.78
CA PRO A 285 -0.45 12.25 -26.56
C PRO A 285 1.02 11.84 -26.45
N MET A 286 1.67 11.45 -27.55
CA MET A 286 3.05 10.96 -27.51
C MET A 286 4.08 12.08 -27.37
N ALA A 287 3.71 13.31 -27.72
CA ALA A 287 4.49 14.50 -27.39
C ALA A 287 4.21 15.04 -25.97
N SER A 288 3.18 14.53 -25.29
CA SER A 288 2.79 14.95 -23.94
C SER A 288 3.56 14.16 -22.88
N LEU A 289 4.34 14.84 -22.04
CA LEU A 289 5.06 14.20 -20.93
C LEU A 289 4.11 13.55 -19.92
N PHE A 290 2.92 14.12 -19.72
CA PHE A 290 1.88 13.54 -18.88
C PHE A 290 1.52 12.12 -19.32
N TYR A 291 1.21 11.91 -20.60
CA TYR A 291 0.81 10.60 -21.10
C TYR A 291 1.98 9.62 -21.15
N THR A 292 3.14 10.05 -21.65
CA THR A 292 4.31 9.18 -21.80
C THR A 292 4.87 8.69 -20.46
N LYS A 293 4.74 9.49 -19.38
CA LYS A 293 5.10 9.02 -18.02
C LYS A 293 4.18 7.93 -17.50
N LEU A 294 2.90 7.90 -17.90
CA LEU A 294 1.93 6.88 -17.50
C LEU A 294 2.09 5.55 -18.26
N LEU A 295 2.82 5.56 -19.38
CA LEU A 295 3.07 4.36 -20.20
C LEU A 295 4.16 3.44 -19.64
N GLY A 296 4.92 3.87 -18.64
CA GLY A 296 6.05 3.12 -18.08
C GLY A 296 7.40 3.46 -18.73
N THR A 297 8.45 2.78 -18.26
CA THR A 297 9.85 3.19 -18.44
C THR A 297 10.29 3.34 -19.90
N ASP A 298 9.79 2.47 -20.78
CA ASP A 298 10.20 2.44 -22.19
C ASP A 298 9.71 3.64 -23.01
N ALA A 299 8.71 4.37 -22.50
CA ALA A 299 8.10 5.51 -23.18
C ALA A 299 8.57 6.87 -22.65
N VAL A 300 9.23 6.91 -21.49
CA VAL A 300 9.63 8.16 -20.84
C VAL A 300 10.84 8.77 -21.52
N THR A 301 10.73 10.04 -21.89
CA THR A 301 11.80 10.79 -22.56
C THR A 301 12.70 11.57 -21.58
N CYS A 302 12.22 11.85 -20.37
CA CYS A 302 12.97 12.48 -19.30
C CYS A 302 12.34 12.22 -17.91
N GLY A 303 13.17 12.22 -16.87
CA GLY A 303 12.78 11.87 -15.50
C GLY A 303 12.23 10.45 -15.38
N ASP A 304 11.55 10.16 -14.28
CA ASP A 304 11.03 8.82 -13.99
C ASP A 304 9.61 8.57 -14.54
N PRO A 305 9.23 7.31 -14.80
CA PRO A 305 7.84 6.93 -15.07
C PRO A 305 6.94 7.20 -13.86
N MET A 306 5.64 7.28 -14.12
CA MET A 306 4.62 7.51 -13.11
C MET A 306 3.58 6.37 -13.08
N PRO A 307 3.17 5.91 -11.88
CA PRO A 307 3.66 6.34 -10.57
C PRO A 307 5.11 5.89 -10.33
N LEU A 308 5.80 6.55 -9.40
CA LEU A 308 7.14 6.16 -8.98
C LEU A 308 7.13 4.66 -8.59
N ASP A 309 8.17 3.93 -9.01
CA ASP A 309 8.33 2.48 -8.85
C ASP A 309 7.41 1.58 -9.70
N ASN A 310 6.52 2.12 -10.55
CA ASN A 310 5.82 1.34 -11.57
C ASN A 310 6.54 1.44 -12.92
N THR A 311 7.30 0.39 -13.25
CA THR A 311 8.03 0.32 -14.53
C THR A 311 7.14 -0.01 -15.72
N ASP A 312 5.99 -0.63 -15.48
CA ASP A 312 5.13 -1.25 -16.50
C ASP A 312 4.02 -0.30 -16.99
N GLY A 313 3.82 0.83 -16.30
CA GLY A 313 2.81 1.82 -16.62
C GLY A 313 1.40 1.43 -16.17
N TYR A 314 0.41 2.26 -16.53
CA TYR A 314 -0.99 1.99 -16.23
C TYR A 314 -1.62 1.01 -17.22
N PRO A 315 -2.68 0.28 -16.83
CA PRO A 315 -3.43 -0.55 -17.75
C PRO A 315 -4.04 0.26 -18.90
N GLU A 316 -4.17 -0.37 -20.09
CA GLU A 316 -4.75 0.28 -21.28
C GLU A 316 -6.16 0.82 -21.04
N ALA A 317 -6.94 0.20 -20.14
CA ALA A 317 -8.26 0.69 -19.76
C ALA A 317 -8.21 2.11 -19.17
N ILE A 318 -7.15 2.46 -18.43
CA ILE A 318 -6.92 3.82 -17.89
C ILE A 318 -6.28 4.72 -18.96
N LEU A 319 -5.33 4.20 -19.72
CA LEU A 319 -4.57 4.98 -20.70
C LEU A 319 -5.40 5.41 -21.91
N GLN A 320 -6.31 4.57 -22.39
CA GLN A 320 -7.08 4.83 -23.60
C GLN A 320 -7.98 6.08 -23.47
N PRO A 321 -8.77 6.27 -22.39
CA PRO A 321 -9.52 7.51 -22.20
C PRO A 321 -8.66 8.76 -22.10
N ILE A 322 -7.50 8.68 -21.43
CA ILE A 322 -6.55 9.81 -21.31
C ILE A 322 -6.02 10.19 -22.69
N ARG A 323 -5.62 9.19 -23.49
CA ARG A 323 -5.18 9.38 -24.86
C ARG A 323 -6.25 10.07 -25.70
N GLN A 324 -7.48 9.56 -25.67
CA GLN A 324 -8.61 10.13 -26.41
C GLN A 324 -8.89 11.58 -26.01
N TRP A 325 -8.80 11.88 -24.72
CA TRP A 325 -8.95 13.24 -24.21
C TRP A 325 -7.88 14.17 -24.79
N ILE A 326 -6.59 13.80 -24.72
CA ILE A 326 -5.51 14.64 -25.27
C ILE A 326 -5.65 14.84 -26.78
N GLU A 327 -5.99 13.78 -27.52
CA GLU A 327 -6.25 13.83 -28.98
C GLU A 327 -7.43 14.78 -29.32
N SER A 328 -8.36 14.99 -28.39
CA SER A 328 -9.51 15.89 -28.57
C SER A 328 -9.23 17.36 -28.28
N LEU A 329 -8.08 17.68 -27.67
CA LEU A 329 -7.67 19.06 -27.40
C LEU A 329 -7.21 19.74 -28.70
N GLU A 330 -7.71 20.94 -28.99
CA GLU A 330 -7.34 21.76 -30.16
C GLU A 330 -6.25 22.79 -29.86
#